data_AF-A0A7X8BJW3-F1
#
_entry.id   AF-A0A7X8BJW3-F1
#
_cell.length_a   1.000
_cell.length_b   1.000
_cell.length_c   1.000
_cell.angle_alpha   90.00
_cell.angle_beta   90.00
_cell.angle_gamma   90.00
#
_symmetry.space_group_name_H-M   'P 1'
#
loop_
_entity.id
_entity.type
_entity.pdbx_description
1 polymer ?
#
loop_
_entity_poly.entity_id
_entity_poly.type
_entity_poly.pdbx_seq_one_letter_code
_entity_poly.pdbx_strand_id
1 'polypeptide(L)'
;MKTTFILLFIASLLGARELVIVRDGEVAQTQEVSDWTPGGEFLMLEGEPYNNYYYPWSGEDSIDYTVDEQGLWVSGKLRGFNTFDQEPKKVKKPGDVVAILATVQYLPDLGRFPNLAALSVVHTDEENDLSSLQTLKGLRYLNLGEGPLAEHGIDVLAALTSLIELDASFTILPEGAMRYIGQLPNLKKLSLNAVSDEEMLHLKGMNNLQSLSRMYNVVDTPWLELIPTLTGLKELSIIQAEVLPEVLELLAETKQLERLYLPYAGIDDAHLKFIGKMTNLKELDLYGTRITDSGLKHLEKLKGLKILYLGSGGEITSEGVEKLQKKLPQCEIRADL
;
A
#
# COMPACT_ATOMS: atom_id res chain seq x y z
N MET A 1 8.65 -24.80 -0.39
CA MET A 1 8.35 -24.21 -1.70
C MET A 1 9.45 -23.20 -2.01
N LYS A 2 9.98 -23.16 -3.25
CA LYS A 2 11.06 -22.22 -3.61
C LYS A 2 10.47 -21.14 -4.52
N THR A 3 10.07 -20.02 -3.93
CA THR A 3 9.60 -18.84 -4.68
C THR A 3 10.80 -17.97 -5.04
N THR A 4 10.85 -17.43 -6.25
CA THR A 4 11.98 -16.60 -6.70
C THR A 4 11.47 -15.25 -7.23
N PHE A 5 11.91 -14.13 -6.65
CA PHE A 5 11.62 -12.82 -7.22
C PHE A 5 12.74 -12.45 -8.19
N ILE A 6 12.41 -12.36 -9.48
CA ILE A 6 13.38 -11.97 -10.50
C ILE A 6 13.07 -10.55 -10.96
N LEU A 7 13.85 -9.58 -10.51
CA LEU A 7 13.79 -8.24 -11.10
C LEU A 7 14.42 -8.30 -12.50
N LEU A 8 13.62 -8.63 -13.51
CA LEU A 8 14.09 -8.60 -14.88
C LEU A 8 14.19 -7.15 -15.34
N PHE A 9 15.42 -6.68 -15.49
CA PHE A 9 15.68 -5.44 -16.21
C PHE A 9 15.33 -5.66 -17.69
N ILE A 10 14.09 -5.39 -18.08
CA ILE A 10 13.74 -5.33 -19.50
C ILE A 10 14.29 -4.03 -20.03
N ALA A 11 15.48 -4.09 -20.63
CA ALA A 11 16.02 -3.02 -21.45
C ALA A 11 15.19 -2.89 -22.74
N SER A 12 13.92 -2.50 -22.63
CA SER A 12 13.18 -1.95 -23.76
C SER A 12 13.59 -0.47 -23.92
N LEU A 13 13.54 0.00 -25.17
CA LEU A 13 14.18 1.21 -25.70
C LEU A 13 13.86 2.57 -25.02
N LEU A 14 13.20 2.59 -23.85
CA LEU A 14 12.70 3.79 -23.17
C LEU A 14 13.07 3.89 -21.67
N GLY A 15 13.89 2.99 -21.12
CA GLY A 15 14.38 3.10 -19.73
C GLY A 15 13.36 2.73 -18.65
N ALA A 16 12.25 2.06 -19.02
CA ALA A 16 11.30 1.47 -18.08
C ALA A 16 11.92 0.28 -17.33
N ARG A 17 11.55 0.09 -16.06
CA ARG A 17 11.95 -1.06 -15.25
C ARG A 17 10.72 -1.89 -14.90
N GLU A 18 10.85 -3.22 -14.92
CA GLU A 18 9.80 -4.14 -14.54
C GLU A 18 10.28 -5.09 -13.45
N LEU A 19 9.43 -5.30 -12.43
CA LEU A 19 9.58 -6.36 -11.45
C LEU A 19 8.80 -7.56 -11.97
N VAL A 20 9.45 -8.74 -12.07
CA VAL A 20 8.83 -9.97 -12.53
C VAL A 20 8.85 -11.00 -11.40
N ILE A 21 7.67 -11.39 -10.92
CA ILE A 21 7.54 -12.39 -9.87
C ILE A 21 7.45 -13.75 -10.56
N VAL A 22 8.39 -14.66 -10.26
CA VAL A 22 8.44 -15.99 -10.84
C VAL A 22 8.13 -17.04 -9.77
N ARG A 23 7.10 -17.84 -10.00
CA ARG A 23 6.68 -18.92 -9.11
C ARG A 23 6.82 -20.23 -9.86
N ASP A 24 7.57 -21.17 -9.29
CA ASP A 24 7.81 -22.50 -9.87
C ASP A 24 8.28 -22.51 -11.34
N GLY A 25 9.02 -21.47 -11.74
CA GLY A 25 9.56 -21.32 -13.10
C GLY A 25 8.66 -20.58 -14.08
N GLU A 26 7.46 -20.16 -13.66
CA GLU A 26 6.51 -19.40 -14.47
C GLU A 26 6.37 -17.95 -13.98
N VAL A 27 6.13 -17.02 -14.91
CA VAL A 27 5.86 -15.62 -14.56
C VAL A 27 4.47 -15.54 -13.95
N ALA A 28 4.41 -15.23 -12.66
CA ALA A 28 3.16 -15.07 -11.91
C ALA A 28 2.61 -13.65 -11.99
N GLN A 29 3.49 -12.64 -11.96
CA GLN A 29 3.11 -11.23 -11.97
C GLN A 29 4.21 -10.37 -12.57
N THR A 30 3.83 -9.26 -13.21
CA THR A 30 4.74 -8.19 -13.63
C THR A 30 4.24 -6.86 -13.10
N GLN A 31 5.15 -5.99 -12.67
CA GLN A 31 4.84 -4.63 -12.22
C GLN A 31 5.84 -3.64 -12.80
N GLU A 32 5.38 -2.49 -13.30
CA GLU A 32 6.27 -1.39 -13.68
C GLU A 32 6.85 -0.73 -12.41
N VAL A 33 8.19 -0.66 -12.33
CA VAL A 33 8.95 -0.16 -11.17
C VAL A 33 9.96 0.93 -11.58
N SER A 34 9.70 1.63 -12.68
CA SER A 34 10.56 2.70 -13.22
C SER A 34 10.83 3.82 -12.19
N ASP A 35 9.86 4.11 -11.32
CA ASP A 35 9.93 5.15 -10.30
C ASP A 35 10.61 4.67 -8.99
N TRP A 36 10.98 3.39 -8.89
CA TRP A 36 11.53 2.82 -7.67
C TRP A 36 12.96 3.28 -7.41
N THR A 37 13.26 3.50 -6.13
CA THR A 37 14.58 3.90 -5.66
C THR A 37 15.10 2.91 -4.61
N PRO A 38 16.38 2.48 -4.68
CA PRO A 38 16.97 1.60 -3.69
C PRO A 38 16.77 2.11 -2.26
N GLY A 39 16.30 1.23 -1.37
CA GLY A 39 16.00 1.51 0.03
C GLY A 39 14.64 2.16 0.28
N GLY A 40 13.94 2.59 -0.77
CA GLY A 40 12.64 3.26 -0.71
C GLY A 40 11.42 2.36 -0.85
N GLU A 41 11.62 1.10 -1.24
CA GLU A 41 10.54 0.17 -1.58
C GLU A 41 10.69 -1.15 -0.82
N PHE A 42 9.55 -1.79 -0.58
CA PHE A 42 9.46 -3.05 0.15
C PHE A 42 8.80 -4.11 -0.72
N LEU A 43 9.46 -5.26 -0.80
CA LEU A 43 8.93 -6.42 -1.50
C LEU A 43 8.25 -7.32 -0.49
N MET A 44 6.97 -7.64 -0.70
CA MET A 44 6.28 -8.65 0.09
C MET A 44 6.76 -10.03 -0.36
N LEU A 45 7.63 -10.64 0.43
CA LEU A 45 8.12 -12.00 0.22
C LEU A 45 7.21 -12.98 0.98
N GLU A 46 6.43 -13.75 0.23
CA GLU A 46 5.46 -14.70 0.78
C GLU A 46 6.14 -15.92 1.38
N GLY A 47 5.65 -16.34 2.54
CA GLY A 47 6.04 -17.57 3.23
C GLY A 47 4.81 -18.33 3.71
N GLU A 48 4.70 -19.59 3.33
CA GLU A 48 3.59 -20.46 3.73
C GLU A 48 3.72 -20.89 5.21
N PRO A 49 2.61 -21.01 5.98
CA PRO A 49 1.23 -20.72 5.59
C PRO A 49 0.79 -19.26 5.80
N TYR A 50 1.49 -18.43 6.58
CA TYR A 50 1.08 -17.04 6.92
C TYR A 50 2.23 -16.06 7.23
N ASN A 51 3.43 -16.29 6.68
CA ASN A 51 4.63 -15.51 6.96
C ASN A 51 4.98 -14.57 5.79
N ASN A 52 4.36 -13.40 5.74
CA ASN A 52 4.72 -12.37 4.75
C ASN A 52 5.80 -11.43 5.32
N TYR A 53 6.93 -11.35 4.63
CA TYR A 53 8.04 -10.48 5.02
C TYR A 53 8.18 -9.30 4.07
N TYR A 54 8.15 -8.08 4.60
CA TYR A 54 8.42 -6.87 3.84
C TYR A 54 9.92 -6.63 3.72
N TYR A 55 10.54 -7.19 2.69
CA TYR A 55 11.97 -7.08 2.46
C TYR A 55 12.32 -5.71 1.88
N PRO A 56 13.22 -4.93 2.53
CA PRO A 56 13.65 -3.64 2.01
C PRO A 56 14.54 -3.82 0.77
N TRP A 57 13.97 -3.61 -0.41
CA TRP A 57 14.73 -3.69 -1.65
C TRP A 57 15.79 -2.59 -1.67
N SER A 58 17.04 -2.97 -1.93
CA SER A 58 18.22 -2.14 -1.84
C SER A 58 18.95 -1.99 -3.18
N GLY A 59 18.24 -2.24 -4.29
CA GLY A 59 18.80 -2.14 -5.64
C GLY A 59 19.31 -3.46 -6.20
N GLU A 60 18.99 -4.60 -5.57
CA GLU A 60 19.35 -5.92 -6.09
C GLU A 60 18.65 -6.19 -7.43
N ASP A 61 19.40 -6.69 -8.42
CA ASP A 61 18.86 -7.11 -9.72
C ASP A 61 18.01 -8.38 -9.59
N SER A 62 18.25 -9.23 -8.59
CA SER A 62 17.45 -10.42 -8.32
C SER A 62 17.44 -10.77 -6.84
N ILE A 63 16.32 -11.31 -6.36
CA ILE A 63 16.16 -11.74 -4.97
C ILE A 63 15.73 -13.21 -4.97
N ASP A 64 16.73 -14.07 -4.81
CA ASP A 64 16.51 -15.47 -4.50
C ASP A 64 16.27 -15.62 -3.00
N TYR A 65 15.07 -16.08 -2.63
CA TYR A 65 14.71 -16.29 -1.24
C TYR A 65 14.10 -17.65 -0.97
N THR A 66 14.19 -18.07 0.28
CA THR A 66 13.45 -19.21 0.82
C THR A 66 12.92 -18.84 2.20
N VAL A 67 11.78 -19.40 2.57
CA VAL A 67 11.25 -19.33 3.94
C VAL A 67 11.25 -20.73 4.52
N ASP A 68 11.80 -20.88 5.71
CA ASP A 68 11.75 -22.09 6.52
C ASP A 68 11.39 -21.77 7.97
N GLU A 69 11.47 -22.76 8.86
CA GLU A 69 11.16 -22.61 10.29
C GLU A 69 12.05 -21.57 11.03
N GLN A 70 13.23 -21.23 10.50
CA GLN A 70 14.10 -20.21 11.09
C GLN A 70 13.76 -18.80 10.58
N GLY A 71 13.13 -18.68 9.41
CA GLY A 71 12.64 -17.43 8.86
C GLY A 71 12.94 -17.24 7.38
N LEU A 72 13.07 -15.97 6.98
CA LEU A 72 13.37 -15.52 5.63
C LEU A 72 14.88 -15.58 5.36
N TRP A 73 15.26 -16.34 4.35
CA TRP A 73 16.62 -16.43 3.85
C TRP A 73 16.74 -15.76 2.49
N VAL A 74 17.70 -14.84 2.35
CA VAL A 74 18.05 -14.23 1.05
C VAL A 74 19.55 -14.40 0.85
N SER A 75 19.95 -14.97 -0.28
CA SER A 75 21.36 -15.23 -0.61
C SER A 75 22.12 -15.97 0.52
N GLY A 76 21.47 -16.92 1.19
CA GLY A 76 22.05 -17.73 2.26
C GLY A 76 22.20 -17.04 3.62
N LYS A 77 21.64 -15.84 3.81
CA LYS A 77 21.61 -15.13 5.09
C LYS A 77 20.19 -15.06 5.64
N LEU A 78 20.04 -15.25 6.94
CA LEU A 78 18.78 -14.99 7.64
C LEU A 78 18.53 -13.47 7.64
N ARG A 79 17.63 -13.02 6.76
CA ARG A 79 17.26 -11.62 6.58
C ARG A 79 16.01 -11.23 7.35
N GLY A 80 15.17 -12.20 7.69
CA GLY A 80 14.03 -11.96 8.54
C GLY A 80 13.61 -13.19 9.29
N PHE A 81 12.79 -12.99 10.31
CA PHE A 81 12.22 -14.07 11.09
C PHE A 81 10.90 -13.63 11.71
N ASN A 82 10.15 -14.64 12.14
CA ASN A 82 8.89 -14.52 12.84
C ASN A 82 9.09 -14.87 14.31
N THR A 83 8.59 -14.04 15.23
CA THR A 83 8.69 -14.29 16.66
C THR A 83 7.81 -15.43 17.20
N PHE A 84 6.83 -15.93 16.44
CA PHE A 84 6.11 -17.17 16.79
C PHE A 84 7.04 -18.39 16.70
N ASP A 85 7.94 -18.41 15.72
CA ASP A 85 8.82 -19.55 15.44
C ASP A 85 10.16 -19.43 16.19
N GLN A 86 10.65 -18.21 16.40
CA GLN A 86 11.94 -17.97 17.01
C GLN A 86 11.98 -16.71 17.90
N GLU A 87 12.38 -16.90 19.15
CA GLU A 87 12.67 -15.79 20.06
C GLU A 87 13.83 -14.92 19.56
N PRO A 88 13.71 -13.57 19.59
CA PRO A 88 14.77 -12.65 19.17
C PRO A 88 16.15 -12.96 19.74
N LYS A 89 16.21 -13.37 21.02
CA LYS A 89 17.47 -13.66 21.71
C LYS A 89 18.25 -14.85 21.11
N LYS A 90 17.57 -15.77 20.41
CA LYS A 90 18.18 -16.96 19.79
C LYS A 90 18.85 -16.65 18.44
N VAL A 91 18.57 -15.49 17.83
CA VAL A 91 19.18 -15.08 16.57
C VAL A 91 20.69 -14.84 16.74
N LYS A 92 21.51 -15.63 16.05
CA LYS A 92 22.98 -15.58 16.19
C LYS A 92 23.61 -14.33 15.55
N LYS A 93 23.05 -13.85 14.43
CA LYS A 93 23.58 -12.73 13.64
C LYS A 93 22.55 -11.61 13.50
N PRO A 94 22.29 -10.83 14.57
CA PRO A 94 21.26 -9.80 14.54
C PRO A 94 21.53 -8.69 13.51
N GLY A 95 22.80 -8.46 13.14
CA GLY A 95 23.14 -7.49 12.09
C GLY A 95 22.77 -7.91 10.67
N ASP A 96 22.43 -9.17 10.41
CA ASP A 96 21.98 -9.61 9.09
C ASP A 96 20.46 -9.42 8.88
N VAL A 97 19.71 -9.26 9.98
CA VAL A 97 18.25 -9.16 9.98
C VAL A 97 17.79 -7.75 9.62
N VAL A 98 16.86 -7.66 8.68
CA VAL A 98 16.31 -6.41 8.14
C VAL A 98 14.77 -6.35 8.19
N ALA A 99 14.09 -7.50 8.29
CA ALA A 99 12.63 -7.59 8.35
C ALA A 99 12.20 -8.52 9.48
N ILE A 100 11.25 -8.10 10.33
CA ILE A 100 10.74 -8.94 11.43
C ILE A 100 9.22 -8.90 11.43
N LEU A 101 8.65 -10.08 11.59
CA LEU A 101 7.26 -10.28 11.97
C LEU A 101 7.23 -10.53 13.49
N ALA A 102 6.65 -9.61 14.27
CA ALA A 102 6.74 -9.63 15.73
C ALA A 102 5.37 -9.62 16.42
N THR A 103 5.25 -10.42 17.47
CA THR A 103 4.21 -10.23 18.49
C THR A 103 4.67 -9.17 19.50
N VAL A 104 3.71 -8.48 20.12
CA VAL A 104 3.99 -7.32 20.98
C VAL A 104 4.89 -7.62 22.17
N GLN A 105 4.80 -8.83 22.73
CA GLN A 105 5.65 -9.26 23.84
C GLN A 105 7.16 -9.19 23.54
N TYR A 106 7.55 -9.22 22.26
CA TYR A 106 8.96 -9.19 21.84
C TYR A 106 9.43 -7.82 21.35
N LEU A 107 8.58 -6.80 21.26
CA LEU A 107 8.99 -5.45 20.87
C LEU A 107 10.17 -4.91 21.71
N PRO A 108 10.24 -5.12 23.04
CA PRO A 108 11.38 -4.68 23.86
C PRO A 108 12.73 -5.30 23.45
N ASP A 109 12.71 -6.50 22.86
CA ASP A 109 13.94 -7.21 22.46
C ASP A 109 14.47 -6.78 21.09
N LEU A 110 13.67 -6.04 20.31
CA LEU A 110 14.00 -5.71 18.92
C LEU A 110 15.15 -4.70 18.78
N GLY A 111 15.48 -3.97 19.86
CA GLY A 111 16.63 -3.05 19.88
C GLY A 111 17.98 -3.75 19.61
N ARG A 112 18.03 -5.09 19.68
CA ARG A 112 19.20 -5.88 19.32
C ARG A 112 19.50 -5.92 17.81
N PHE A 113 18.55 -5.58 16.93
CA PHE A 113 18.70 -5.67 15.47
C PHE A 113 19.04 -4.31 14.85
N PRO A 114 20.33 -3.95 14.70
CA PRO A 114 20.74 -2.60 14.30
C PRO A 114 20.36 -2.22 12.86
N ASN A 115 20.07 -3.21 12.02
CA ASN A 115 19.72 -3.04 10.61
C ASN A 115 18.23 -3.31 10.32
N LEU A 116 17.41 -3.43 11.37
CA LEU A 116 15.97 -3.62 11.21
C LEU A 116 15.37 -2.41 10.49
N ALA A 117 14.77 -2.68 9.33
CA ALA A 117 14.20 -1.67 8.44
C ALA A 117 12.70 -1.89 8.21
N ALA A 118 12.20 -3.11 8.38
CA ALA A 118 10.79 -3.43 8.26
C ALA A 118 10.29 -4.22 9.47
N LEU A 119 9.19 -3.75 10.06
CA LEU A 119 8.54 -4.40 11.19
C LEU A 119 7.06 -4.54 10.89
N SER A 120 6.54 -5.77 10.98
CA SER A 120 5.12 -6.04 10.98
C SER A 120 4.74 -6.57 12.35
N VAL A 121 3.85 -5.87 13.06
CA VAL A 121 3.28 -6.33 14.31
C VAL A 121 2.10 -7.25 13.99
N VAL A 122 2.02 -8.41 14.65
CA VAL A 122 0.98 -9.41 14.38
C VAL A 122 0.00 -9.53 15.52
N HIS A 123 -1.29 -9.63 15.16
CA HIS A 123 -2.44 -10.10 15.94
C HIS A 123 -2.35 -9.82 17.44
N THR A 124 -3.09 -8.81 17.88
CA THR A 124 -3.20 -8.50 19.30
C THR A 124 -4.65 -8.24 19.67
N ASP A 125 -5.18 -9.12 20.52
CA ASP A 125 -6.46 -8.91 21.22
C ASP A 125 -6.31 -7.86 22.35
N GLU A 126 -5.08 -7.43 22.64
CA GLU A 126 -4.71 -6.50 23.70
C GLU A 126 -4.28 -5.14 23.15
N GLU A 127 -4.32 -4.12 24.00
CA GLU A 127 -3.88 -2.77 23.67
C GLU A 127 -2.36 -2.70 23.48
N ASN A 128 -1.91 -2.23 22.32
CA ASN A 128 -0.50 -2.28 21.92
C ASN A 128 0.29 -1.07 22.40
N ASP A 129 1.26 -1.29 23.30
CA ASP A 129 2.26 -0.28 23.67
C ASP A 129 3.47 -0.31 22.73
N LEU A 130 3.68 0.79 22.02
CA LEU A 130 4.76 0.96 21.06
C LEU A 130 6.01 1.63 21.66
N SER A 131 6.04 1.94 22.96
CA SER A 131 7.15 2.67 23.61
C SER A 131 8.53 2.08 23.32
N SER A 132 8.60 0.75 23.19
CA SER A 132 9.85 0.03 22.88
C SER A 132 10.42 0.32 21.49
N LEU A 133 9.60 0.78 20.55
CA LEU A 133 10.03 1.13 19.19
C LEU A 133 10.95 2.36 19.16
N GLN A 134 11.06 3.13 20.25
CA GLN A 134 11.85 4.36 20.31
C GLN A 134 13.32 4.14 19.89
N THR A 135 13.84 2.93 20.10
CA THR A 135 15.22 2.56 19.76
C THR A 135 15.43 2.23 18.28
N LEU A 136 14.36 1.95 17.53
CA LEU A 136 14.39 1.46 16.14
C LEU A 136 14.47 2.62 15.13
N LYS A 137 15.46 3.50 15.26
CA LYS A 137 15.60 4.71 14.43
C LYS A 137 15.80 4.45 12.92
N GLY A 138 16.22 3.24 12.56
CA GLY A 138 16.41 2.80 11.18
C GLY A 138 15.14 2.27 10.51
N LEU A 139 14.02 2.19 11.22
CA LEU A 139 12.79 1.61 10.71
C LEU A 139 12.22 2.47 9.57
N ARG A 140 11.91 1.82 8.45
CA ARG A 140 11.41 2.44 7.22
C ARG A 140 10.03 1.92 6.80
N TYR A 141 9.69 0.71 7.20
CA TYR A 141 8.34 0.13 7.08
C TYR A 141 7.84 -0.28 8.46
N LEU A 142 6.62 0.12 8.79
CA LEU A 142 5.93 -0.29 10.00
C LEU A 142 4.49 -0.67 9.67
N ASN A 143 4.11 -1.91 9.93
CA ASN A 143 2.72 -2.33 10.05
C ASN A 143 2.39 -2.49 11.54
N LEU A 144 1.35 -1.79 11.98
CA LEU A 144 0.95 -1.67 13.39
C LEU A 144 0.12 -2.85 13.90
N GLY A 145 -0.24 -3.78 13.03
CA GLY A 145 -1.05 -4.94 13.36
C GLY A 145 -2.53 -4.62 13.54
N GLU A 146 -3.27 -5.63 13.97
CA GLU A 146 -4.70 -5.53 14.23
C GLU A 146 -4.96 -5.17 15.69
N GLY A 147 -5.93 -4.29 15.92
CA GLY A 147 -6.42 -3.95 17.26
C GLY A 147 -6.16 -2.51 17.68
N PRO A 148 -6.54 -2.16 18.92
CA PRO A 148 -6.33 -0.81 19.47
C PRO A 148 -4.86 -0.57 19.88
N LEU A 149 -4.35 0.63 19.60
CA LEU A 149 -3.09 1.09 20.19
C LEU A 149 -3.32 1.78 21.52
N ALA A 150 -2.35 1.64 22.43
CA ALA A 150 -2.32 2.40 23.66
C ALA A 150 -2.20 3.90 23.41
N GLU A 151 -2.94 4.71 24.18
CA GLU A 151 -2.75 6.17 24.17
C GLU A 151 -1.34 6.53 24.65
N HIS A 152 -0.81 5.80 25.63
CA HIS A 152 0.58 5.97 26.06
C HIS A 152 1.55 5.37 25.05
N GLY A 153 2.67 6.06 24.83
CA GLY A 153 3.73 5.58 23.93
C GLY A 153 3.48 5.86 22.45
N ILE A 154 2.32 6.37 22.04
CA ILE A 154 2.06 6.75 20.63
C ILE A 154 2.96 7.90 20.15
N ASP A 155 3.47 8.72 21.07
CA ASP A 155 4.46 9.77 20.80
C ASP A 155 5.78 9.21 20.24
N VAL A 156 6.04 7.91 20.39
CA VAL A 156 7.15 7.22 19.75
C VAL A 156 7.15 7.40 18.23
N LEU A 157 5.99 7.55 17.59
CA LEU A 157 5.87 7.73 16.14
C LEU A 157 6.64 8.97 15.69
N ALA A 158 6.65 10.06 16.47
CA ALA A 158 7.42 11.27 16.16
C ALA A 158 8.93 11.00 16.07
N ALA A 159 9.39 9.93 16.73
CA ALA A 159 10.78 9.56 16.82
C ALA A 159 11.22 8.57 15.72
N LEU A 160 10.28 8.08 14.90
CA LEU A 160 10.51 7.15 13.79
C LEU A 160 10.64 7.90 12.45
N THR A 161 11.53 8.89 12.41
CA THR A 161 11.67 9.84 11.29
C THR A 161 12.13 9.19 9.98
N SER A 162 12.60 7.94 10.00
CA SER A 162 13.03 7.19 8.83
C SER A 162 11.89 6.45 8.13
N LEU A 163 10.66 6.48 8.68
CA LEU A 163 9.50 5.81 8.09
C LEU A 163 9.20 6.35 6.70
N ILE A 164 9.04 5.40 5.78
CA ILE A 164 8.64 5.57 4.38
C ILE A 164 7.21 5.05 4.20
N GLU A 165 6.89 3.95 4.87
CA GLU A 165 5.58 3.29 4.79
C GLU A 165 5.07 2.97 6.20
N LEU A 166 3.83 3.40 6.46
CA LEU A 166 3.09 3.12 7.69
C LEU A 166 1.75 2.51 7.32
N ASP A 167 1.54 1.28 7.78
CA ASP A 167 0.30 0.55 7.63
C ASP A 167 -0.42 0.43 8.98
N ALA A 168 -1.54 1.14 9.09
CA ALA A 168 -2.47 1.15 10.21
C ALA A 168 -3.88 0.73 9.76
N SER A 169 -4.00 -0.01 8.65
CA SER A 169 -5.29 -0.37 8.02
C SER A 169 -6.22 -1.17 8.92
N PHE A 170 -5.66 -1.99 9.83
CA PHE A 170 -6.41 -2.81 10.78
C PHE A 170 -6.27 -2.32 12.23
N THR A 171 -5.74 -1.11 12.40
CA THR A 171 -5.42 -0.55 13.72
C THR A 171 -6.44 0.51 14.10
N ILE A 172 -6.89 0.50 15.35
CA ILE A 172 -7.68 1.61 15.92
C ILE A 172 -6.67 2.59 16.54
N LEU A 173 -6.49 3.74 15.89
CA LEU A 173 -5.58 4.78 16.37
C LEU A 173 -6.25 5.61 17.50
N PRO A 174 -5.55 5.89 18.61
CA PRO A 174 -6.05 6.80 19.64
C PRO A 174 -6.14 8.24 19.12
N GLU A 175 -6.98 9.05 19.76
CA GLU A 175 -7.12 10.48 19.45
C GLU A 175 -5.77 11.19 19.55
N GLY A 176 -5.49 12.09 18.59
CA GLY A 176 -4.23 12.81 18.50
C GLY A 176 -3.06 11.99 17.96
N ALA A 177 -3.22 10.72 17.58
CA ALA A 177 -2.15 9.96 16.92
C ALA A 177 -1.72 10.61 15.59
N MET A 178 -2.67 11.18 14.83
CA MET A 178 -2.37 11.77 13.52
C MET A 178 -1.47 13.00 13.61
N ARG A 179 -1.42 13.70 14.76
CA ARG A 179 -0.49 14.82 14.96
C ARG A 179 0.97 14.40 14.83
N TYR A 180 1.29 13.16 15.16
CA TYR A 180 2.64 12.60 15.05
C TYR A 180 2.89 12.06 13.64
N ILE A 181 1.93 11.34 13.06
CA ILE A 181 2.00 10.82 11.69
C ILE A 181 2.16 11.96 10.68
N GLY A 182 1.38 13.04 10.87
CA GLY A 182 1.40 14.27 10.06
C GLY A 182 2.75 15.01 10.02
N GLN A 183 3.67 14.67 10.94
CA GLN A 183 4.99 15.28 11.05
C GLN A 183 6.12 14.36 10.55
N LEU A 184 5.81 13.15 10.09
CA LEU A 184 6.81 12.21 9.59
C LEU A 184 7.42 12.72 8.27
N PRO A 185 8.71 13.07 8.25
CA PRO A 185 9.28 13.85 7.14
C PRO A 185 9.47 13.03 5.86
N ASN A 186 9.62 11.71 5.98
CA ASN A 186 9.95 10.81 4.87
C ASN A 186 8.78 9.90 4.45
N LEU A 187 7.61 10.06 5.07
CA LEU A 187 6.49 9.18 4.83
C LEU A 187 5.95 9.38 3.40
N LYS A 188 5.92 8.28 2.64
CA LYS A 188 5.42 8.23 1.26
C LYS A 188 4.13 7.45 1.13
N LYS A 189 3.93 6.43 1.97
CA LYS A 189 2.76 5.53 1.90
C LYS A 189 2.12 5.44 3.27
N LEU A 190 0.82 5.70 3.31
CA LEU A 190 0.03 5.66 4.54
C LEU A 190 -1.27 4.92 4.29
N SER A 191 -1.48 3.84 5.02
CA SER A 191 -2.74 3.09 5.04
C SER A 191 -3.40 3.25 6.40
N LEU A 192 -4.67 3.63 6.41
CA LEU A 192 -5.43 3.92 7.63
C LEU A 192 -6.73 3.13 7.67
N ASN A 193 -7.13 2.74 8.88
CA ASN A 193 -8.51 2.38 9.18
C ASN A 193 -9.39 3.65 9.28
N ALA A 194 -10.57 3.54 9.89
CA ALA A 194 -11.42 4.65 10.25
C ALA A 194 -10.70 5.62 11.22
N VAL A 195 -10.51 6.84 10.76
CA VAL A 195 -9.96 7.99 11.50
C VAL A 195 -10.94 9.15 11.29
N SER A 196 -11.12 10.05 12.26
CA SER A 196 -12.03 11.20 12.09
C SER A 196 -11.50 12.20 11.06
N ASP A 197 -12.39 13.00 10.48
CA ASP A 197 -11.98 14.01 9.50
C ASP A 197 -11.11 15.12 10.12
N GLU A 198 -11.34 15.45 11.39
CA GLU A 198 -10.51 16.40 12.13
C GLU A 198 -9.06 15.89 12.27
N GLU A 199 -8.90 14.61 12.59
CA GLU A 199 -7.59 13.96 12.67
C GLU A 199 -6.88 13.92 11.29
N MET A 200 -7.64 13.74 10.20
CA MET A 200 -7.08 13.74 8.84
C MET A 200 -6.45 15.09 8.46
N LEU A 201 -6.90 16.22 9.04
CA LEU A 201 -6.32 17.53 8.76
C LEU A 201 -4.85 17.66 9.19
N HIS A 202 -4.36 16.76 10.05
CA HIS A 202 -2.95 16.70 10.41
C HIS A 202 -2.02 16.31 9.25
N LEU A 203 -2.55 15.72 8.18
CA LEU A 203 -1.77 15.39 6.98
C LEU A 203 -1.50 16.62 6.08
N LYS A 204 -2.04 17.80 6.42
CA LYS A 204 -1.94 19.00 5.58
C LYS A 204 -0.49 19.40 5.35
N GLY A 205 -0.11 19.48 4.07
CA GLY A 205 1.24 19.85 3.67
C GLY A 205 2.25 18.69 3.65
N MET A 206 1.81 17.44 3.84
CA MET A 206 2.63 16.25 3.63
C MET A 206 2.89 16.01 2.13
N ASN A 207 3.69 16.88 1.51
CA ASN A 207 3.96 16.85 0.06
C ASN A 207 4.83 15.65 -0.37
N ASN A 208 5.42 14.93 0.58
CA ASN A 208 6.16 13.69 0.32
C ASN A 208 5.23 12.46 0.24
N LEU A 209 3.98 12.57 0.70
CA LEU A 209 3.02 11.48 0.65
C LEU A 209 2.60 11.22 -0.80
N GLN A 210 2.76 9.97 -1.25
CA GLN A 210 2.55 9.50 -2.61
C GLN A 210 1.37 8.54 -2.73
N SER A 211 1.12 7.72 -1.69
CA SER A 211 -0.04 6.85 -1.59
C SER A 211 -0.75 7.06 -0.26
N LEU A 212 -2.07 7.20 -0.34
CA LEU A 212 -2.97 7.27 0.79
C LEU A 212 -4.10 6.27 0.58
N SER A 213 -4.25 5.35 1.52
CA SER A 213 -5.36 4.41 1.58
C SER A 213 -6.15 4.61 2.86
N ARG A 214 -7.48 4.58 2.75
CA ARG A 214 -8.39 4.63 3.89
C ARG A 214 -9.53 3.65 3.70
N MET A 215 -9.72 2.77 4.69
CA MET A 215 -10.90 1.90 4.78
C MET A 215 -12.03 2.68 5.47
N TYR A 216 -13.22 2.73 4.88
CA TYR A 216 -14.29 3.59 5.39
C TYR A 216 -15.69 3.00 5.24
N ASN A 217 -16.64 3.45 6.08
CA ASN A 217 -18.05 3.05 6.03
C ASN A 217 -19.00 4.15 5.45
N VAL A 218 -18.71 5.46 5.59
CA VAL A 218 -19.45 6.61 4.95
C VAL A 218 -18.57 7.87 4.68
N VAL A 219 -18.13 8.18 3.45
CA VAL A 219 -17.22 9.33 3.24
C VAL A 219 -17.94 10.68 3.37
N ASP A 220 -17.67 11.42 4.45
CA ASP A 220 -18.03 12.85 4.55
C ASP A 220 -16.94 13.73 3.90
N THR A 221 -17.32 14.96 3.52
CA THR A 221 -16.53 15.88 2.67
C THR A 221 -15.32 16.59 3.29
N PRO A 222 -15.22 16.88 4.62
CA PRO A 222 -14.20 17.80 5.14
C PRO A 222 -12.74 17.42 4.89
N TRP A 223 -12.37 16.16 5.07
CA TRP A 223 -10.97 15.74 4.88
C TRP A 223 -10.56 15.68 3.40
N LEU A 224 -11.51 15.65 2.46
CA LEU A 224 -11.20 15.55 1.03
C LEU A 224 -10.70 16.87 0.43
N GLU A 225 -11.03 18.00 1.05
CA GLU A 225 -10.42 19.30 0.75
C GLU A 225 -8.90 19.29 0.95
N LEU A 226 -8.38 18.30 1.68
CA LEU A 226 -6.96 18.08 1.85
C LEU A 226 -6.28 17.56 0.58
N ILE A 227 -6.97 16.74 -0.23
CA ILE A 227 -6.33 16.00 -1.34
C ILE A 227 -5.63 16.94 -2.34
N PRO A 228 -6.22 18.08 -2.76
CA PRO A 228 -5.50 19.06 -3.59
C PRO A 228 -4.23 19.64 -2.94
N THR A 229 -4.14 19.66 -1.60
CA THR A 229 -2.97 20.15 -0.86
C THR A 229 -1.84 19.13 -0.76
N LEU A 230 -2.14 17.83 -0.92
CA LEU A 230 -1.15 16.75 -0.94
C LEU A 230 -0.52 16.66 -2.33
N THR A 231 0.34 17.62 -2.66
CA THR A 231 0.81 17.81 -4.04
C THR A 231 1.65 16.65 -4.60
N GLY A 232 2.17 15.79 -3.72
CA GLY A 232 2.90 14.58 -4.10
C GLY A 232 2.03 13.33 -4.29
N LEU A 233 0.74 13.41 -3.97
CA LEU A 233 -0.15 12.25 -3.95
C LEU A 233 -0.42 11.75 -5.37
N LYS A 234 0.03 10.54 -5.67
CA LYS A 234 -0.20 9.88 -6.96
C LYS A 234 -1.27 8.81 -6.88
N GLU A 235 -1.51 8.27 -5.69
CA GLU A 235 -2.39 7.14 -5.46
C GLU A 235 -3.35 7.42 -4.31
N LEU A 236 -4.64 7.22 -4.59
CA LEU A 236 -5.71 7.31 -3.60
C LEU A 236 -6.53 6.02 -3.65
N SER A 237 -6.67 5.37 -2.50
CA SER A 237 -7.54 4.21 -2.32
C SER A 237 -8.61 4.51 -1.28
N ILE A 238 -9.87 4.37 -1.67
CA ILE A 238 -11.04 4.48 -0.79
C ILE A 238 -11.84 3.20 -0.96
N ILE A 239 -11.79 2.34 0.06
CA ILE A 239 -12.36 1.00 0.00
C ILE A 239 -13.64 0.94 0.83
N GLN A 240 -14.67 0.27 0.29
CA GLN A 240 -15.93 -0.05 0.98
C GLN A 240 -16.75 1.14 1.49
N ALA A 241 -16.61 2.31 0.86
CA ALA A 241 -17.26 3.54 1.32
C ALA A 241 -18.37 4.01 0.37
N GLU A 242 -19.31 4.83 0.83
CA GLU A 242 -20.20 5.56 -0.09
C GLU A 242 -19.52 6.86 -0.50
N VAL A 243 -19.07 6.95 -1.76
CA VAL A 243 -18.41 8.15 -2.30
C VAL A 243 -19.45 9.06 -2.95
N LEU A 244 -19.59 10.28 -2.43
CA LEU A 244 -20.51 11.27 -2.98
C LEU A 244 -19.98 11.91 -4.29
N PRO A 245 -20.86 12.36 -5.21
CA PRO A 245 -20.44 12.99 -6.46
C PRO A 245 -19.52 14.20 -6.31
N GLU A 246 -19.72 15.02 -5.28
CA GLU A 246 -18.93 16.22 -4.98
C GLU A 246 -17.46 15.88 -4.72
N VAL A 247 -17.20 14.69 -4.15
CA VAL A 247 -15.85 14.17 -3.94
C VAL A 247 -15.13 13.98 -5.26
N LEU A 248 -15.77 13.31 -6.22
CA LEU A 248 -15.17 13.04 -7.52
C LEU A 248 -15.02 14.31 -8.36
N GLU A 249 -15.91 15.29 -8.18
CA GLU A 249 -15.75 16.61 -8.80
C GLU A 249 -14.48 17.30 -8.30
N LEU A 250 -14.24 17.30 -6.99
CA LEU A 250 -13.00 17.86 -6.42
C LEU A 250 -11.77 17.09 -6.89
N LEU A 251 -11.80 15.75 -6.86
CA LEU A 251 -10.70 14.91 -7.31
C LEU A 251 -10.41 15.10 -8.81
N ALA A 252 -11.43 15.37 -9.63
CA ALA A 252 -11.27 15.65 -11.05
C ALA A 252 -10.48 16.93 -11.36
N GLU A 253 -10.44 17.88 -10.42
CA GLU A 253 -9.62 19.10 -10.54
C GLU A 253 -8.15 18.85 -10.15
N THR A 254 -7.86 17.73 -9.48
CA THR A 254 -6.50 17.33 -9.15
C THR A 254 -5.79 16.76 -10.38
N LYS A 255 -4.55 17.17 -10.61
CA LYS A 255 -3.75 16.74 -11.77
C LYS A 255 -2.65 15.75 -11.39
N GLN A 256 -2.44 15.51 -10.10
CA GLN A 256 -1.37 14.67 -9.58
C GLN A 256 -1.72 13.19 -9.51
N LEU A 257 -3.02 12.84 -9.42
CA LEU A 257 -3.44 11.45 -9.27
C LEU A 257 -3.21 10.65 -10.56
N GLU A 258 -2.51 9.54 -10.40
CA GLU A 258 -2.22 8.55 -11.44
C GLU A 258 -2.94 7.22 -11.16
N ARG A 259 -3.28 6.92 -9.91
CA ARG A 259 -3.95 5.67 -9.51
C ARG A 259 -5.12 5.98 -8.58
N LEU A 260 -6.29 5.45 -8.91
CA LEU A 260 -7.51 5.66 -8.15
C LEU A 260 -8.20 4.31 -7.94
N TYR A 261 -8.27 3.87 -6.68
CA TYR A 261 -8.91 2.62 -6.30
C TYR A 261 -10.19 2.92 -5.52
N LEU A 262 -11.34 2.52 -6.08
CA LEU A 262 -12.67 2.73 -5.51
C LEU A 262 -13.48 1.42 -5.42
N PRO A 263 -12.91 0.30 -4.97
CA PRO A 263 -13.65 -0.95 -4.91
C PRO A 263 -14.76 -0.88 -3.87
N TYR A 264 -15.95 -1.35 -4.25
CA TYR A 264 -17.16 -1.31 -3.42
C TYR A 264 -17.55 0.10 -2.96
N ALA A 265 -17.18 1.14 -3.71
CA ALA A 265 -17.31 2.53 -3.26
C ALA A 265 -18.65 3.21 -3.60
N GLY A 266 -19.72 2.44 -3.84
CA GLY A 266 -21.05 2.98 -4.19
C GLY A 266 -21.14 3.69 -5.56
N ILE A 267 -20.11 3.56 -6.41
CA ILE A 267 -20.01 4.25 -7.70
C ILE A 267 -21.08 3.76 -8.68
N ASP A 268 -21.64 4.68 -9.48
CA ASP A 268 -22.58 4.42 -10.57
C ASP A 268 -22.22 5.22 -11.84
N ASP A 269 -23.05 5.13 -12.89
CA ASP A 269 -22.85 5.83 -14.17
C ASP A 269 -22.78 7.37 -14.04
N ALA A 270 -23.42 7.97 -13.03
CA ALA A 270 -23.40 9.42 -12.83
C ALA A 270 -22.03 9.88 -12.33
N HIS A 271 -21.42 9.11 -11.44
CA HIS A 271 -20.09 9.35 -10.90
C HIS A 271 -18.99 9.29 -11.98
N LEU A 272 -19.13 8.39 -12.97
CA LEU A 272 -18.13 8.22 -14.04
C LEU A 272 -17.92 9.48 -14.90
N LYS A 273 -18.88 10.42 -14.92
CA LYS A 273 -18.72 11.72 -15.60
C LYS A 273 -17.54 12.53 -15.07
N PHE A 274 -17.26 12.42 -13.78
CA PHE A 274 -16.16 13.11 -13.12
C PHE A 274 -14.85 12.34 -13.27
N ILE A 275 -14.87 11.02 -13.06
CA ILE A 275 -13.70 10.16 -13.27
C ILE A 275 -13.19 10.27 -14.72
N GLY A 276 -14.08 10.37 -15.70
CA GLY A 276 -13.73 10.59 -17.11
C GLY A 276 -12.98 11.90 -17.42
N LYS A 277 -12.89 12.85 -16.47
CA LYS A 277 -12.08 14.07 -16.56
C LYS A 277 -10.65 13.88 -16.04
N MET A 278 -10.38 12.83 -15.25
CA MET A 278 -9.09 12.54 -14.63
C MET A 278 -8.10 11.90 -15.61
N THR A 279 -7.78 12.63 -16.68
CA THR A 279 -7.01 12.10 -17.83
C THR A 279 -5.56 11.69 -17.54
N ASN A 280 -5.05 11.99 -16.35
CA ASN A 280 -3.72 11.55 -15.88
C ASN A 280 -3.73 10.14 -15.25
N LEU A 281 -4.91 9.54 -15.02
CA LEU A 281 -5.01 8.19 -14.48
C LEU A 281 -4.35 7.16 -15.41
N LYS A 282 -3.53 6.32 -14.79
CA LYS A 282 -2.88 5.13 -15.35
C LYS A 282 -3.54 3.86 -14.83
N GLU A 283 -4.05 3.86 -13.60
CA GLU A 283 -4.79 2.73 -13.05
C GLU A 283 -6.09 3.19 -12.39
N LEU A 284 -7.15 2.42 -12.61
CA LEU A 284 -8.48 2.68 -12.08
C LEU A 284 -9.12 1.35 -11.67
N ASP A 285 -9.56 1.27 -10.42
CA ASP A 285 -10.33 0.13 -9.92
C ASP A 285 -11.74 0.57 -9.53
N LEU A 286 -12.72 -0.06 -10.19
CA LEU A 286 -14.15 0.16 -10.01
C LEU A 286 -14.86 -1.18 -9.76
N TYR A 287 -14.16 -2.17 -9.21
CA TYR A 287 -14.74 -3.46 -8.87
C TYR A 287 -15.80 -3.33 -7.77
N GLY A 288 -16.88 -4.11 -7.85
CA GLY A 288 -17.97 -4.07 -6.86
C GLY A 288 -18.85 -2.82 -6.93
N THR A 289 -18.95 -2.18 -8.10
CA THR A 289 -19.71 -0.94 -8.30
C THR A 289 -20.96 -1.16 -9.16
N ARG A 290 -21.87 -0.17 -9.21
CA ARG A 290 -23.18 -0.25 -9.89
C ARG A 290 -23.14 0.34 -11.31
N ILE A 291 -22.02 0.15 -11.99
CA ILE A 291 -21.79 0.68 -13.35
C ILE A 291 -22.52 -0.18 -14.38
N THR A 292 -22.99 0.45 -15.46
CA THR A 292 -23.55 -0.23 -16.63
C THR A 292 -22.73 0.07 -17.89
N ASP A 293 -23.02 -0.63 -18.99
CA ASP A 293 -22.47 -0.32 -20.32
C ASP A 293 -22.67 1.15 -20.73
N SER A 294 -23.75 1.79 -20.27
CA SER A 294 -24.03 3.20 -20.54
C SER A 294 -23.06 4.15 -19.84
N GLY A 295 -22.53 3.76 -18.68
CA GLY A 295 -21.56 4.53 -17.92
C GLY A 295 -20.15 4.47 -18.53
N LEU A 296 -19.76 3.31 -19.08
CA LEU A 296 -18.42 3.08 -19.64
C LEU A 296 -18.00 4.11 -20.70
N LYS A 297 -18.96 4.71 -21.42
CA LYS A 297 -18.70 5.78 -22.40
C LYS A 297 -17.95 6.98 -21.80
N HIS A 298 -18.09 7.22 -20.49
CA HIS A 298 -17.41 8.32 -19.80
C HIS A 298 -15.90 8.06 -19.65
N LEU A 299 -15.47 6.79 -19.64
CA LEU A 299 -14.07 6.40 -19.52
C LEU A 299 -13.31 6.45 -20.85
N GLU A 300 -13.99 6.60 -21.99
CA GLU A 300 -13.35 6.60 -23.32
C GLU A 300 -12.27 7.68 -23.49
N LYS A 301 -12.29 8.74 -22.66
CA LYS A 301 -11.32 9.85 -22.70
C LYS A 301 -10.03 9.55 -21.95
N LEU A 302 -9.98 8.51 -21.12
CA LEU A 302 -8.81 8.16 -20.32
C LEU A 302 -7.76 7.42 -21.18
N LYS A 303 -7.25 8.09 -22.21
CA LYS A 303 -6.33 7.48 -23.20
C LYS A 303 -4.99 7.02 -22.62
N GLY A 304 -4.61 7.54 -21.45
CA GLY A 304 -3.42 7.13 -20.71
C GLY A 304 -3.64 5.97 -19.74
N LEU A 305 -4.88 5.47 -19.60
CA LEU A 305 -5.20 4.39 -18.69
C LEU A 305 -4.54 3.09 -19.18
N LYS A 306 -3.81 2.45 -18.28
CA LYS A 306 -3.08 1.20 -18.51
C LYS A 306 -3.81 0.00 -17.93
N ILE A 307 -4.44 0.15 -16.78
CA ILE A 307 -5.16 -0.94 -16.11
C ILE A 307 -6.52 -0.43 -15.64
N LEU A 308 -7.56 -1.21 -15.94
CA LEU A 308 -8.93 -0.96 -15.50
C LEU A 308 -9.52 -2.24 -14.91
N TYR A 309 -9.88 -2.21 -13.63
CA TYR A 309 -10.63 -3.29 -12.98
C TYR A 309 -12.13 -2.97 -12.97
N LEU A 310 -12.92 -3.92 -13.47
CA LEU A 310 -14.39 -3.87 -13.52
C LEU A 310 -14.94 -5.22 -13.05
N GLY A 311 -16.23 -5.23 -12.71
CA GLY A 311 -16.94 -6.47 -12.38
C GLY A 311 -17.55 -6.41 -11.00
N SER A 312 -18.47 -7.34 -10.73
CA SER A 312 -19.29 -7.42 -9.53
C SER A 312 -20.22 -6.21 -9.28
N GLY A 313 -21.52 -6.45 -9.09
CA GLY A 313 -22.49 -5.44 -8.61
C GLY A 313 -23.20 -4.57 -9.65
N GLY A 314 -22.79 -4.61 -10.92
CA GLY A 314 -23.35 -3.80 -12.02
C GLY A 314 -23.91 -4.62 -13.20
N GLU A 315 -24.32 -3.92 -14.26
CA GLU A 315 -24.84 -4.49 -15.52
C GLU A 315 -23.87 -4.24 -16.68
N ILE A 316 -22.58 -4.52 -16.46
CA ILE A 316 -21.56 -4.48 -17.52
C ILE A 316 -21.62 -5.79 -18.30
N THR A 317 -21.67 -5.71 -19.63
CA THR A 317 -21.64 -6.89 -20.50
C THR A 317 -20.28 -7.06 -21.18
N SER A 318 -20.00 -8.27 -21.69
CA SER A 318 -18.80 -8.50 -22.52
C SER A 318 -18.79 -7.59 -23.76
N GLU A 319 -19.95 -7.27 -24.33
CA GLU A 319 -20.07 -6.34 -25.47
C GLU A 319 -19.68 -4.90 -25.07
N GLY A 320 -20.09 -4.46 -23.87
CA GLY A 320 -19.70 -3.16 -23.31
C GLY A 320 -18.19 -3.06 -23.10
N VAL A 321 -17.57 -4.09 -22.52
CA VAL A 321 -16.11 -4.17 -22.35
C VAL A 321 -15.40 -4.16 -23.69
N GLU A 322 -15.84 -4.93 -24.69
CA GLU A 322 -15.26 -4.94 -26.03
C GLU A 322 -15.33 -3.56 -26.70
N LYS A 323 -16.44 -2.83 -26.54
CA LYS A 323 -16.59 -1.46 -27.06
C LYS A 323 -15.60 -0.52 -26.40
N LEU A 324 -15.44 -0.59 -25.07
CA LEU A 324 -14.48 0.23 -24.35
C LEU A 324 -13.03 -0.13 -24.71
N GLN A 325 -12.72 -1.43 -24.84
CA GLN A 325 -11.39 -1.91 -25.25
C GLN A 325 -10.97 -1.36 -26.61
N LYS A 326 -11.90 -1.28 -27.59
CA LYS A 326 -11.64 -0.64 -28.90
C LYS A 326 -11.29 0.84 -28.78
N LYS A 327 -11.80 1.52 -27.75
CA LYS A 327 -11.53 2.95 -27.48
C LYS A 327 -10.25 3.16 -26.68
N LEU A 328 -9.86 2.17 -25.88
CA LEU A 328 -8.67 2.17 -25.02
C LEU A 328 -7.76 0.97 -25.37
N PRO A 329 -7.18 0.91 -26.59
CA PRO A 329 -6.48 -0.28 -27.08
C PRO A 329 -5.16 -0.60 -26.36
N GLN A 330 -4.70 0.26 -25.44
CA GLN A 330 -3.50 0.06 -24.64
C GLN A 330 -3.84 -0.20 -23.15
N CYS A 331 -5.12 -0.14 -22.78
CA CYS A 331 -5.58 -0.44 -21.44
C CYS A 331 -5.85 -1.94 -21.34
N GLU A 332 -5.28 -2.60 -20.34
CA GLU A 332 -5.68 -3.92 -19.91
C GLU A 332 -6.97 -3.80 -19.09
N ILE A 333 -8.09 -4.23 -19.66
CA ILE A 333 -9.38 -4.25 -18.96
C ILE A 333 -9.57 -5.64 -18.33
N ARG A 334 -9.55 -5.69 -17.00
CA ARG A 334 -9.78 -6.89 -16.20
C ARG A 334 -11.21 -6.84 -15.69
N ALA A 335 -12.08 -7.62 -16.32
CA ALA A 335 -13.50 -7.67 -15.98
C ALA A 335 -13.89 -9.08 -15.54
N ASP A 336 -14.42 -9.20 -14.32
CA ASP A 336 -15.08 -10.43 -13.82
C ASP A 336 -16.60 -10.25 -13.94
N LEU A 337 -17.17 -10.80 -15.03
CA LEU A 337 -18.55 -10.53 -15.51
C LEU A 337 -19.50 -11.71 -15.31
#